data_AF-A0A9W8GLD3-F1
#
_entry.id   AF-A0A9W8GLD3-F1
#
_cell.length_a   1.000
_cell.length_b   1.000
_cell.length_c   1.000
_cell.angle_alpha   90.00
_cell.angle_beta   90.00
_cell.angle_gamma   90.00
#
_symmetry.space_group_name_H-M   'P 1'
#
loop_
_entity.id
_entity.type
_entity.pdbx_description
1 polymer ?
#
loop_
_entity_poly.entity_id
_entity_poly.type
_entity_poly.pdbx_seq_one_letter_code
_entity_poly.pdbx_strand_id
1 'polypeptide(L)'
;MANPSNYVVKPQREGGGYNTYGDDIPKLLSSLSDEERKGYILMDLIRAPGFKNILLRNGQLVASEVVSELGIYGVWVSDNSGDVVINRSGGHLLRTKASDVYEGGVAAGFAVIDSPLLI
;
A
#
# COMPACT_ATOMS: atom_id res chain seq x y z
N MET A 1 12.71 11.02 -16.73
CA MET A 1 12.97 11.41 -15.31
C MET A 1 12.19 12.65 -14.86
N ALA A 2 11.31 13.26 -15.66
CA ALA A 2 10.55 14.42 -15.18
C ALA A 2 9.52 13.98 -14.11
N ASN A 3 9.50 14.68 -12.96
CA ASN A 3 8.55 14.52 -11.84
C ASN A 3 8.52 13.13 -11.17
N PRO A 4 9.65 12.59 -10.68
CA PRO A 4 9.68 11.28 -10.04
C PRO A 4 8.84 11.22 -8.74
N SER A 5 8.60 12.36 -8.10
CA SER A 5 7.71 12.54 -6.94
C SER A 5 6.24 12.20 -7.19
N ASN A 6 5.83 11.98 -8.45
CA ASN A 6 4.48 11.55 -8.82
C ASN A 6 4.34 10.04 -8.91
N TYR A 7 5.41 9.27 -8.71
CA TYR A 7 5.38 7.85 -8.97
C TYR A 7 5.93 7.03 -7.81
N VAL A 8 5.60 5.74 -7.84
CA VAL A 8 6.22 4.68 -7.06
C VAL A 8 6.64 3.56 -8.01
N VAL A 9 7.87 3.07 -7.85
CA VAL A 9 8.37 1.87 -8.53
C VAL A 9 8.20 0.67 -7.62
N LYS A 10 7.58 -0.39 -8.14
CA LYS A 10 7.28 -1.62 -7.38
C LYS A 10 7.97 -2.82 -8.02
N PRO A 11 8.79 -3.60 -7.28
CA PRO A 11 9.28 -4.90 -7.75
C PRO A 11 8.18 -5.97 -7.64
N GLN A 12 8.41 -7.13 -8.24
CA GLN A 12 7.58 -8.33 -8.08
C GLN A 12 7.77 -8.98 -6.69
N ARG A 13 7.34 -8.29 -5.62
CA ARG A 13 7.41 -8.78 -4.22
C ARG A 13 6.16 -8.39 -3.43
N GLU A 14 5.88 -9.16 -2.39
CA GLU A 14 4.73 -9.01 -1.49
C GLU A 14 5.17 -8.68 -0.05
N GLY A 15 4.25 -8.18 0.78
CA GLY A 15 4.48 -7.96 2.22
C GLY A 15 4.97 -6.57 2.63
N GLY A 16 5.16 -5.66 1.66
CA GLY A 16 5.60 -4.28 1.89
C GLY A 16 7.11 -4.12 2.10
N GLY A 17 7.60 -2.88 2.05
CA GLY A 17 9.00 -2.52 2.31
C GLY A 17 9.94 -2.60 1.11
N TYR A 18 9.43 -2.83 -0.10
CA TYR A 18 10.26 -3.03 -1.31
C TYR A 18 10.12 -1.93 -2.36
N ASN A 19 9.20 -0.98 -2.15
CA ASN A 19 8.91 0.06 -3.13
C ASN A 19 9.98 1.16 -3.11
N THR A 20 10.17 1.81 -4.25
CA THR A 20 11.04 2.99 -4.38
C THR A 20 10.19 4.21 -4.77
N TYR A 21 10.40 5.32 -4.08
CA TYR A 21 9.55 6.51 -4.17
C TYR A 21 10.37 7.72 -4.61
N GLY A 22 9.73 8.65 -5.32
CA GLY A 22 10.29 9.99 -5.54
C GLY A 22 11.70 9.96 -6.11
N ASP A 23 12.57 10.80 -5.55
CA ASP A 23 13.92 11.07 -6.08
C ASP A 23 14.88 9.87 -6.07
N ASP A 24 14.51 8.77 -5.43
CA ASP A 24 15.26 7.52 -5.48
C ASP A 24 14.93 6.69 -6.73
N ILE A 25 13.81 6.96 -7.41
CA ILE A 25 13.42 6.27 -8.65
C ILE A 25 14.46 6.45 -9.76
N PRO A 26 14.92 7.69 -10.09
CA PRO A 26 16.00 7.87 -11.06
C PRO A 26 17.25 7.06 -10.75
N LYS A 27 17.67 7.02 -9.48
CA LYS A 27 18.88 6.31 -9.05
C LYS A 27 18.73 4.80 -9.28
N LEU A 28 17.60 4.24 -8.86
CA LEU A 28 17.29 2.82 -9.07
C LEU A 28 17.25 2.49 -10.57
N LEU A 29 16.50 3.23 -11.37
CA LEU A 29 16.35 2.91 -12.80
C LEU A 29 17.68 3.03 -13.55
N SER A 30 18.56 3.95 -13.15
CA SER A 30 19.90 4.10 -13.70
C SER A 30 20.86 2.98 -13.31
N SER A 31 20.66 2.31 -12.17
CA SER A 31 21.51 1.18 -11.75
C SER A 31 21.12 -0.17 -12.37
N LEU A 32 19.91 -0.28 -12.93
CA LEU A 32 19.39 -1.53 -13.50
C LEU A 32 19.70 -1.65 -14.99
N SER A 33 20.07 -2.86 -15.42
CA SER A 33 20.08 -3.26 -16.83
C SER A 33 18.66 -3.35 -17.41
N ASP A 34 18.54 -3.38 -18.73
CA ASP A 34 17.24 -3.51 -19.40
C ASP A 34 16.51 -4.81 -19.06
N GLU A 35 17.25 -5.88 -18.72
CA GLU A 35 16.65 -7.14 -18.28
C GLU A 35 16.10 -7.02 -16.85
N GLU A 36 16.87 -6.43 -15.92
CA GLU A 36 16.43 -6.26 -14.53
C GLU A 36 15.24 -5.31 -14.42
N ARG A 37 15.15 -4.29 -15.29
CA ARG A 37 14.02 -3.34 -15.34
C ARG A 37 12.68 -4.03 -15.57
N LYS A 38 12.64 -5.19 -16.25
CA LYS A 38 11.40 -5.96 -16.47
C LYS A 38 10.79 -6.51 -15.18
N GLY A 39 11.58 -6.59 -14.10
CA GLY A 39 11.12 -6.99 -12.77
C GLY A 39 10.35 -5.91 -12.01
N TYR A 40 10.10 -4.75 -12.61
CA TYR A 40 9.48 -3.60 -11.97
C TYR A 40 8.31 -3.05 -12.78
N ILE A 41 7.39 -2.42 -12.06
CA ILE A 41 6.35 -1.56 -12.65
C ILE A 41 6.46 -0.14 -12.09
N LEU A 42 6.12 0.85 -12.92
CA LEU A 42 5.93 2.23 -12.50
C LEU A 42 4.43 2.47 -12.30
N MET A 43 4.05 2.98 -11.14
CA MET A 43 2.66 3.28 -10.79
C MET A 43 2.55 4.74 -10.37
N ASP A 44 1.47 5.41 -10.80
CA ASP A 44 1.13 6.76 -10.34
C ASP A 44 0.85 6.77 -8.83
N LEU A 45 1.38 7.77 -8.13
CA LEU A 45 1.30 7.85 -6.68
C LEU A 45 -0.08 8.39 -6.27
N ILE A 46 -0.86 7.56 -5.58
CA ILE A 46 -2.16 7.97 -5.04
C ILE A 46 -1.94 8.97 -3.89
N ARG A 47 -2.51 10.17 -4.05
CA ARG A 47 -2.46 11.25 -3.06
C ARG A 47 -3.81 11.33 -2.32
N ALA A 48 -3.98 10.50 -1.30
CA ALA A 48 -5.18 10.52 -0.47
C ALA A 48 -5.20 11.79 0.42
N PRO A 49 -6.39 12.36 0.72
CA PRO A 49 -6.49 13.47 1.65
C PRO A 49 -6.08 13.03 3.06
N GLY A 50 -5.17 13.78 3.67
CA GLY A 50 -4.78 13.59 5.07
C GLY A 50 -5.87 14.06 6.04
N PHE A 51 -5.91 13.45 7.22
CA PHE A 51 -6.75 13.90 8.33
C PHE A 51 -6.04 13.70 9.66
N LYS A 52 -6.50 14.34 10.73
CA LYS A 52 -5.90 14.19 12.07
C LYS A 52 -6.48 12.99 12.79
N ASN A 53 -5.62 12.13 13.34
CA ASN A 53 -6.04 10.99 14.16
C ASN A 53 -5.00 10.71 15.27
N ILE A 54 -5.32 9.80 16.18
CA ILE A 54 -4.43 9.35 17.25
C ILE A 54 -4.06 7.88 17.01
N LEU A 55 -2.77 7.61 16.88
CA LEU A 55 -2.22 6.26 16.73
C LEU A 55 -1.83 5.72 18.10
N LEU A 56 -2.30 4.52 18.46
CA LEU A 56 -1.82 3.77 19.64
C LEU A 56 -0.76 2.76 19.21
N ARG A 57 0.46 2.90 19.72
CA ARG A 57 1.57 1.97 19.44
C ARG A 57 2.39 1.74 20.70
N ASN A 58 2.63 0.49 21.07
CA ASN A 58 3.40 0.10 22.26
C ASN A 58 2.93 0.82 23.54
N GLY A 59 1.60 1.00 23.70
CA GLY A 59 1.00 1.70 24.83
C GLY A 59 1.12 3.23 24.79
N GLN A 60 1.68 3.81 23.73
CA GLN A 60 1.83 5.26 23.56
C GLN A 60 0.84 5.80 22.54
N LEU A 61 0.26 6.96 22.86
CA LEU A 61 -0.62 7.71 21.97
C LEU A 61 0.19 8.74 21.19
N VAL A 62 0.04 8.74 19.87
CA VAL A 62 0.72 9.66 18.96
C VAL A 62 -0.32 10.36 18.10
N ALA A 63 -0.57 11.64 18.35
CA ALA A 63 -1.39 12.45 17.48
C ALA A 63 -0.60 12.78 16.20
N SER A 64 -1.18 12.51 15.03
CA SER A 64 -0.52 12.76 13.75
C SER A 64 -1.52 13.11 12.66
N GLU A 65 -1.02 13.69 11.57
CA GLU A 65 -1.71 13.66 10.29
C GLU A 65 -1.53 12.26 9.68
N VAL A 66 -2.63 11.66 9.27
CA VAL A 66 -2.67 10.27 8.82
C VAL A 66 -3.37 10.15 7.47
N VAL A 67 -3.08 9.04 6.80
CA VAL A 67 -3.79 8.54 5.62
C VAL A 67 -4.22 7.10 5.87
N SER A 68 -5.36 6.73 5.29
CA SER A 68 -5.91 5.38 5.40
C SER A 68 -5.94 4.66 4.07
N GLU A 69 -5.74 3.34 4.11
CA GLU A 69 -5.82 2.42 2.98
C GLU A 69 -6.90 1.37 3.28
N LEU A 70 -7.98 1.39 2.49
CA LEU A 70 -9.10 0.45 2.63
C LEU A 70 -8.84 -0.81 1.79
N GLY A 71 -8.76 -1.95 2.45
CA GLY A 71 -8.78 -3.27 1.83
C GLY A 71 -10.17 -3.90 1.91
N ILE A 72 -10.62 -4.51 0.81
CA ILE A 72 -11.84 -5.32 0.75
C ILE A 72 -11.44 -6.78 0.51
N TYR A 73 -11.86 -7.68 1.39
CA TYR A 73 -11.63 -9.11 1.19
C TYR A 73 -12.60 -9.64 0.14
N GLY A 74 -12.09 -10.49 -0.76
CA GLY A 74 -12.88 -11.25 -1.73
C GLY A 74 -12.79 -12.74 -1.43
N VAL A 75 -13.91 -13.45 -1.53
CA VAL A 75 -13.97 -14.91 -1.42
C VAL A 75 -14.48 -15.45 -2.75
N TRP A 76 -13.65 -16.25 -3.42
CA TRP A 76 -13.95 -16.86 -4.70
C TRP A 76 -13.68 -18.36 -4.68
N VAL A 77 -14.64 -19.16 -5.15
CA VAL A 77 -14.53 -20.62 -5.28
C VAL A 77 -15.16 -21.05 -6.60
N SER A 78 -14.44 -21.83 -7.39
CA SER A 78 -14.97 -22.56 -8.54
C SER A 78 -14.83 -24.06 -8.35
N ASP A 79 -15.61 -24.83 -9.10
CA ASP A 79 -15.42 -26.26 -9.24
C ASP A 79 -14.49 -26.62 -10.41
N ASN A 80 -14.30 -27.91 -10.66
CA ASN A 80 -13.43 -28.43 -11.72
C ASN A 80 -13.99 -28.20 -13.14
N SER A 81 -15.28 -27.91 -13.28
CA SER A 81 -15.89 -27.53 -14.56
C SER A 81 -15.62 -26.07 -14.92
N GLY A 82 -15.11 -25.29 -13.96
CA GLY A 82 -14.89 -23.85 -14.09
C GLY A 82 -16.09 -23.02 -13.64
N ASP A 83 -17.18 -23.66 -13.20
CA ASP A 83 -18.36 -22.97 -12.71
C ASP A 83 -18.08 -22.32 -11.35
N VAL A 84 -18.48 -21.06 -11.22
CA VAL A 84 -18.30 -20.28 -9.99
C VAL A 84 -19.35 -20.69 -8.97
N VAL A 85 -18.90 -21.24 -7.85
CA VAL A 85 -19.75 -21.68 -6.73
C VAL A 85 -19.93 -20.55 -5.71
N ILE A 86 -18.87 -19.77 -5.45
CA ILE A 86 -18.89 -18.63 -4.54
C ILE A 86 -18.16 -17.46 -5.18
N ASN A 87 -18.78 -16.29 -5.17
CA ASN A 87 -18.14 -15.02 -5.47
C ASN A 87 -18.81 -13.93 -4.62
N ARG A 88 -18.14 -13.51 -3.54
CA ARG A 88 -18.69 -12.50 -2.62
C ARG A 88 -17.60 -11.68 -1.93
N SER A 89 -18.00 -10.55 -1.38
CA SER A 89 -17.15 -9.80 -0.43
C SER A 89 -17.09 -10.53 0.91
N GLY A 90 -15.88 -10.61 1.48
CA GLY A 90 -15.55 -11.20 2.78
C GLY A 90 -15.41 -10.18 3.90
N GLY A 91 -15.85 -8.92 3.70
CA GLY A 91 -15.66 -7.83 4.65
C GLY A 91 -14.48 -6.93 4.28
N HIS A 92 -13.96 -6.19 5.26
CA HIS A 92 -12.97 -5.14 5.03
C HIS A 92 -11.90 -5.08 6.12
N LEU A 93 -10.81 -4.39 5.80
CA LEU A 93 -9.75 -3.98 6.70
C LEU A 93 -9.35 -2.55 6.37
N LEU A 94 -9.44 -1.64 7.33
CA LEU A 94 -8.84 -0.32 7.18
C LEU A 94 -7.48 -0.33 7.88
N ARG A 95 -6.45 0.14 7.17
CA ARG A 95 -5.12 0.38 7.74
C ARG A 95 -4.84 1.87 7.70
N THR A 96 -4.31 2.41 8.78
CA THR A 96 -4.01 3.84 8.89
C THR A 96 -2.56 4.03 9.29
N LYS A 97 -1.88 5.00 8.67
CA LYS A 97 -0.47 5.33 8.92
C LYS A 97 -0.29 6.84 8.96
N ALA A 98 0.80 7.30 9.57
CA ALA A 98 1.18 8.71 9.47
C ALA A 98 1.46 9.08 8.01
N SER A 99 1.07 10.30 7.61
CA SER A 99 1.13 10.75 6.22
C SER A 99 2.55 10.86 5.65
N ASP A 100 3.56 11.00 6.51
CA ASP A 100 4.98 11.05 6.18
C ASP A 100 5.63 9.66 6.02
N VAL A 101 4.88 8.58 6.29
CA VAL A 101 5.36 7.20 6.16
C VAL A 101 4.92 6.59 4.84
N TYR A 102 5.88 6.25 3.97
CA TYR A 102 5.59 5.65 2.67
C TYR A 102 5.09 4.20 2.76
N GLU A 103 5.59 3.41 3.71
CA GLU A 103 5.23 2.00 3.85
C GLU A 103 3.93 1.78 4.65
N GLY A 104 3.15 0.75 4.30
CA GLY A 104 1.79 0.53 4.83
C GLY A 104 1.59 -0.77 5.62
N GLY A 105 2.65 -1.56 5.84
CA GLY A 105 2.56 -2.86 6.50
C GLY A 105 2.30 -2.75 8.00
N VAL A 106 1.23 -3.39 8.49
CA VAL A 106 0.96 -3.49 9.95
C VAL A 106 1.99 -4.39 10.62
N ALA A 107 2.24 -5.58 10.05
CA ALA A 107 3.24 -6.52 10.55
C ALA A 107 4.67 -5.95 10.50
N ALA A 108 4.94 -5.08 9.54
CA ALA A 108 6.21 -4.36 9.43
C ALA A 108 6.31 -3.12 10.35
N GLY A 109 5.25 -2.81 11.10
CA GLY A 109 5.23 -1.74 12.09
C GLY A 109 5.00 -0.33 11.52
N PHE A 110 4.59 -0.19 10.26
CA PHE A 110 4.38 1.12 9.63
C PHE A 110 2.95 1.64 9.84
N ALA A 111 1.95 0.76 9.79
CA ALA A 111 0.54 1.10 9.94
C ALA A 111 -0.07 0.53 11.24
N VAL A 112 -1.26 1.02 11.60
CA VAL A 112 -2.14 0.45 12.63
C VAL A 112 -3.45 -0.02 11.99
N ILE A 113 -4.19 -0.87 12.70
CA ILE A 113 -5.55 -1.29 12.31
C ILE A 113 -6.53 -0.19 12.66
N ASP A 114 -7.50 0.03 11.79
CA ASP A 114 -8.51 1.07 11.93
C ASP A 114 -9.90 0.55 11.49
N SER A 115 -10.94 1.35 11.66
CA SER A 115 -12.31 1.07 11.21
C SER A 115 -12.88 2.28 10.44
N PRO A 116 -13.61 2.05 9.32
CA PRO A 116 -14.18 3.15 8.56
C PRO A 116 -15.38 3.76 9.28
N LEU A 117 -15.39 5.09 9.41
CA LEU A 117 -16.59 5.87 9.72
C LEU A 117 -17.22 6.31 8.38
N LEU A 118 -18.45 5.87 8.13
CA LEU A 118 -19.21 6.33 6.97
C LEU A 118 -19.75 7.74 7.22
N ILE A 119 -19.44 8.67 6.31
CA ILE A 119 -19.81 10.09 6.37
C ILE A 119 -20.78 10.48 5.27
#